data_AF-A0A1V5IJL6-F1
#
_entry.id   AF-A0A1V5IJL6-F1
#
_cell.length_a   1.000
_cell.length_b   1.000
_cell.length_c   1.000
_cell.angle_alpha   90.00
_cell.angle_beta   90.00
_cell.angle_gamma   90.00
#
_symmetry.space_group_name_H-M   'P 1'
#
loop_
_entity.id
_entity.type
_entity.pdbx_description
1 polymer ?
#
loop_
_entity_poly.entity_id
_entity_poly.type
_entity_poly.pdbx_seq_one_letter_code
_entity_poly.pdbx_strand_id
1 'polypeptide(L)'
;MEPNTIGYLFLLNAAVLPLSLLVDRLIGDPRSRYHPVALVGSFIGWWGRPALWPQGIQRIAGAGMWLVTAILFTLPFFLVSWLFPWFLFIPAGAFLLKFCLAWRSLEEHAAAVDLALGQNISEGQKTASLMVSRDTRYLSPEQVRSAAYESMAENLVDSIISPMFYFGLFGLPGAAVYRAANTMDAMLGYQDERKRIGWCSARMDDIQNFIPARIAGGLLLVYFATQGRFSQAYRGLLSDRRKRPGINGGIPMSVIASGVGIHFEKPGIYVMGTGERTLEEAGKEITRAVRVVTVAFCALISMVLILLGSGIIYTGL
;
A
#
# COMPACT_ATOMS: atom_id res chain seq x y z
N MET A 1 8.38 -4.30 30.71
CA MET A 1 8.68 -2.88 30.48
C MET A 1 7.86 -2.10 31.47
N GLU A 2 8.45 -1.12 32.16
CA GLU A 2 7.68 -0.25 33.05
C GLU A 2 6.63 0.52 32.23
N PRO A 3 5.44 0.82 32.79
CA PRO A 3 4.39 1.63 32.15
C PRO A 3 4.93 2.87 31.41
N ASN A 4 5.83 3.60 32.08
CA ASN A 4 6.48 4.79 31.52
C ASN A 4 7.27 4.48 30.23
N THR A 5 7.98 3.35 30.16
CA THR A 5 8.72 2.95 28.94
C THR A 5 7.78 2.75 27.75
N ILE A 6 6.62 2.13 27.97
CA ILE A 6 5.61 1.89 26.92
C ILE A 6 5.02 3.22 26.46
N GLY A 7 4.70 4.12 27.39
CA GLY A 7 4.22 5.46 27.08
C GLY A 7 5.22 6.26 26.23
N TYR A 8 6.51 6.23 26.58
CA TYR A 8 7.55 6.88 25.76
C TYR A 8 7.68 6.24 24.37
N LEU A 9 7.56 4.93 24.24
CA LEU A 9 7.61 4.25 22.94
C LEU A 9 6.51 4.75 21.99
N PHE A 10 5.29 4.96 22.49
CA PHE A 10 4.21 5.57 21.69
C PHE A 10 4.57 6.98 21.22
N LEU A 11 5.15 7.82 22.09
CA LEU A 11 5.59 9.17 21.71
C LEU A 11 6.71 9.16 20.67
N LEU A 12 7.68 8.23 20.80
CA LEU A 12 8.74 8.05 19.80
C LEU A 12 8.18 7.62 18.45
N ASN A 13 7.25 6.66 18.44
CA ASN A 13 6.58 6.22 17.20
C ASN A 13 5.78 7.35 16.55
N ALA A 14 5.14 8.22 17.35
CA ALA A 14 4.44 9.40 16.84
C ALA A 14 5.37 10.40 16.14
N ALA A 15 6.65 10.46 16.52
CA ALA A 15 7.67 11.25 15.82
C ALA A 15 8.22 10.53 14.58
N VAL A 16 8.43 9.21 14.67
CA VAL A 16 8.94 8.37 13.57
C VAL A 16 8.02 8.39 12.35
N LEU A 17 6.71 8.31 12.54
CA LEU A 17 5.74 8.21 11.45
C LEU A 17 5.80 9.40 10.46
N PRO A 18 5.61 10.67 10.87
CA PRO A 18 5.70 11.80 9.95
C PRO A 18 7.10 11.97 9.39
N LEU A 19 8.15 11.65 10.17
CA LEU A 19 9.53 11.70 9.68
C LEU A 19 9.76 10.67 8.56
N SER A 20 9.18 9.48 8.64
CA SER A 20 9.27 8.46 7.58
C SER A 20 8.66 8.92 6.26
N LEU A 21 7.53 9.64 6.30
CA LEU A 21 6.91 10.23 5.11
C LEU A 21 7.74 11.37 4.52
N LEU A 22 8.40 12.16 5.38
CA LEU A 22 9.34 13.17 4.92
C LEU A 22 10.55 12.52 4.24
N VAL A 23 11.12 11.47 4.85
CA VAL A 23 12.23 10.71 4.27
C VAL A 23 11.82 10.09 2.93
N ASP A 24 10.63 9.50 2.82
CA ASP A 24 10.09 8.97 1.57
C ASP A 24 9.98 10.05 0.49
N ARG A 25 9.48 11.24 0.85
CA ARG A 25 9.39 12.39 -0.07
C ARG A 25 10.75 12.90 -0.54
N LEU A 26 11.76 12.92 0.32
CA LEU A 26 13.09 13.44 -0.03
C LEU A 26 13.94 12.43 -0.80
N ILE A 27 13.93 11.16 -0.39
CA ILE A 27 14.83 10.13 -0.93
C ILE A 27 14.17 9.32 -2.05
N GLY A 28 12.87 9.04 -1.94
CA GLY A 28 12.18 8.10 -2.82
C GLY A 28 12.69 6.67 -2.68
N ASP A 29 12.38 5.83 -3.68
CA ASP A 29 12.81 4.43 -3.71
C ASP A 29 14.10 4.23 -4.51
N PRO A 30 15.16 3.69 -3.89
CA PRO A 30 16.39 3.41 -4.63
C PRO A 30 16.16 2.25 -5.60
N ARG A 31 16.53 2.46 -6.87
CA ARG A 31 16.51 1.43 -7.92
C ARG A 31 17.69 0.46 -7.75
N SER A 32 17.66 -0.32 -6.68
CA SER A 32 18.76 -1.22 -6.30
C SER A 32 18.26 -2.60 -5.91
N ARG A 33 19.01 -3.63 -6.32
CA ARG A 33 18.82 -5.02 -5.87
C ARG A 33 18.98 -5.21 -4.35
N TYR A 34 19.61 -4.24 -3.68
CA TYR A 34 19.82 -4.25 -2.23
C TYR A 34 18.70 -3.57 -1.46
N HIS A 35 17.67 -3.04 -2.15
CA HIS A 35 16.49 -2.51 -1.48
C HIS A 35 15.79 -3.61 -0.68
N PRO A 36 15.33 -3.37 0.57
CA PRO A 36 14.74 -4.42 1.41
C PRO A 36 13.61 -5.19 0.73
N VAL A 37 12.71 -4.50 0.02
CA VAL A 37 11.62 -5.15 -0.73
C VAL A 37 12.14 -6.02 -1.87
N ALA A 38 13.23 -5.62 -2.54
CA ALA A 38 13.86 -6.42 -3.60
C ALA A 38 14.56 -7.67 -3.03
N LEU A 39 15.11 -7.59 -1.82
CA LEU A 39 15.68 -8.74 -1.11
C LEU A 39 14.58 -9.72 -0.69
N VAL A 40 13.46 -9.23 -0.16
CA VAL A 40 12.25 -10.03 0.12
C VAL A 40 11.81 -10.75 -1.16
N GLY A 41 11.68 -10.00 -2.26
CA GLY A 41 11.26 -10.57 -3.54
C GLY A 41 12.24 -11.61 -4.08
N SER A 42 13.54 -11.38 -3.94
CA SER A 42 14.57 -12.35 -4.36
C SER A 42 14.49 -13.66 -3.57
N PHE A 43 14.26 -13.56 -2.25
CA PHE A 43 14.07 -14.72 -1.39
C PHE A 43 12.79 -15.49 -1.76
N ILE A 44 11.68 -14.79 -2.00
CA ILE A 44 10.43 -15.39 -2.47
C ILE A 44 10.62 -16.05 -3.83
N GLY A 45 11.34 -15.42 -4.77
CA GLY A 45 11.64 -15.99 -6.08
C GLY A 45 12.50 -17.26 -6.04
N TRP A 46 13.22 -17.48 -4.94
CA TRP A 46 13.97 -18.72 -4.69
C TRP A 46 13.04 -19.85 -4.22
N TRP A 47 12.23 -19.65 -3.18
CA TRP A 47 11.40 -20.72 -2.60
C TRP A 47 10.02 -20.87 -3.25
N GLY A 48 9.45 -19.79 -3.76
CA GLY A 48 8.08 -19.65 -4.25
C GLY A 48 7.81 -20.27 -5.61
N ARG A 49 8.67 -21.20 -6.07
CA ARG A 49 8.53 -21.88 -7.36
C ARG A 49 7.68 -23.13 -7.18
N PRO A 50 6.47 -23.22 -7.77
CA PRO A 50 5.58 -24.36 -7.55
C PRO A 50 6.21 -25.72 -7.90
N ALA A 51 7.12 -25.75 -8.88
CA ALA A 51 7.82 -26.96 -9.32
C ALA A 51 8.77 -27.55 -8.27
N LEU A 52 9.19 -26.79 -7.26
CA LEU A 52 10.04 -27.29 -6.18
C LEU A 52 9.28 -28.14 -5.16
N TRP A 53 7.94 -28.12 -5.19
CA TRP A 53 7.09 -28.68 -4.16
C TRP A 53 6.09 -29.67 -4.75
N PRO A 54 5.99 -30.89 -4.22
CA PRO A 54 4.90 -31.80 -4.55
C PRO A 54 3.54 -31.14 -4.35
N GLN A 55 2.64 -31.37 -5.31
CA GLN A 55 1.32 -30.74 -5.37
C GLN A 55 0.50 -30.84 -4.07
N GLY A 56 0.63 -31.95 -3.33
CA GLY A 56 -0.08 -32.18 -2.08
C GLY A 56 0.41 -31.34 -0.90
N ILE A 57 1.66 -30.89 -0.92
CA ILE A 57 2.27 -30.12 0.20
C ILE A 57 2.40 -28.63 -0.09
N GLN A 58 2.15 -28.18 -1.32
CA GLN A 58 2.34 -26.78 -1.73
C GLN A 58 1.68 -25.77 -0.78
N ARG A 59 0.47 -26.05 -0.27
CA ARG A 59 -0.19 -25.16 0.71
C ARG A 59 0.54 -25.08 2.04
N ILE A 60 0.99 -26.22 2.56
CA ILE A 60 1.72 -26.31 3.83
C ILE A 60 3.09 -25.64 3.69
N ALA A 61 3.81 -25.95 2.60
CA ALA A 61 5.08 -25.32 2.28
C ALA A 61 4.93 -23.79 2.13
N GLY A 62 3.90 -23.33 1.40
CA GLY A 62 3.59 -21.91 1.26
C GLY A 62 3.30 -21.23 2.60
N ALA A 63 2.53 -21.85 3.49
CA ALA A 63 2.26 -21.31 4.83
C ALA A 63 3.52 -21.29 5.72
N GLY A 64 4.33 -22.35 5.69
CA GLY A 64 5.60 -22.40 6.42
C GLY A 64 6.59 -21.34 5.92
N MET A 65 6.75 -21.21 4.60
CA MET A 65 7.62 -20.20 4.01
C MET A 65 7.10 -18.77 4.18
N TRP A 66 5.78 -18.59 4.29
CA TRP A 66 5.19 -17.31 4.68
C TRP A 66 5.68 -16.88 6.07
N LEU A 67 5.63 -17.79 7.05
CA LEU A 67 6.10 -17.53 8.41
C LEU A 67 7.61 -17.26 8.44
N VAL A 68 8.41 -18.09 7.75
CA VAL A 68 9.87 -17.91 7.66
C VAL A 68 10.22 -16.54 7.05
N THR A 69 9.56 -16.17 5.95
CA THR A 69 9.77 -14.87 5.29
C THR A 69 9.38 -13.73 6.23
N ALA A 70 8.19 -13.80 6.86
CA ALA A 70 7.75 -12.77 7.80
C ALA A 70 8.73 -12.59 8.97
N ILE A 71 9.20 -13.68 9.59
CA ILE A 71 10.17 -13.62 10.70
C ILE A 71 11.50 -13.02 10.22
N LEU A 72 12.08 -13.55 9.14
CA LEU A 72 13.40 -13.17 8.66
C LEU A 72 13.47 -11.67 8.33
N PHE A 73 12.46 -11.15 7.64
CA PHE A 73 12.45 -9.75 7.19
C PHE A 73 11.92 -8.76 8.24
N THR A 74 11.24 -9.25 9.28
CA THR A 74 10.83 -8.42 10.42
C THR A 74 11.95 -8.29 11.46
N LEU A 75 12.86 -9.28 11.55
CA LEU A 75 13.91 -9.31 12.56
C LEU A 75 14.74 -8.02 12.64
N PRO A 76 15.22 -7.40 11.54
CA PRO A 76 15.97 -6.14 11.62
C PRO A 76 15.15 -4.99 12.23
N PHE A 77 13.85 -4.92 11.92
CA PHE A 77 12.93 -3.90 12.45
C PHE A 77 12.69 -4.09 13.94
N PHE A 78 12.55 -5.35 14.36
CA PHE A 78 12.44 -5.71 15.78
C PHE A 78 13.73 -5.37 16.55
N LEU A 79 14.90 -5.72 16.01
CA LEU A 79 16.18 -5.43 16.64
C LEU A 79 16.41 -3.93 16.80
N VAL A 80 16.10 -3.10 15.79
CA VAL A 80 16.17 -1.64 15.93
C VAL A 80 15.20 -1.12 16.99
N SER A 81 13.98 -1.64 17.03
CA SER A 81 12.99 -1.24 18.05
C SER A 81 13.39 -1.60 19.47
N TRP A 82 14.14 -2.69 19.64
CA TRP A 82 14.54 -3.20 20.95
C TRP A 82 15.88 -2.65 21.44
N LEU A 83 16.86 -2.51 20.54
CA LEU A 83 18.25 -2.23 20.92
C LEU A 83 18.62 -0.75 20.84
N PHE A 84 17.94 0.05 20.02
CA PHE A 84 18.38 1.43 19.79
C PHE A 84 17.86 2.37 20.89
N PRO A 85 18.72 3.21 21.48
CA PRO A 85 18.25 4.30 22.33
C PRO A 85 17.45 5.30 21.49
N TRP A 86 16.58 6.07 22.15
CA TRP A 86 15.59 6.94 21.50
C TRP A 86 16.17 7.84 20.38
N PHE A 87 17.36 8.41 20.61
CA PHE A 87 17.99 9.35 19.66
C PHE A 87 18.52 8.66 18.38
N LEU A 88 18.82 7.36 18.44
CA LEU A 88 19.12 6.55 17.25
C LEU A 88 17.85 5.93 16.66
N PHE A 89 16.89 5.57 17.50
CA PHE A 89 15.63 4.96 17.10
C PHE A 89 14.81 5.89 16.19
N ILE A 90 14.72 7.19 16.47
CA ILE A 90 13.94 8.13 15.66
C ILE A 90 14.41 8.14 14.19
N PRO A 91 15.69 8.46 13.87
CA PRO A 91 16.15 8.49 12.49
C PRO A 91 16.20 7.08 11.86
N ALA A 92 16.66 6.06 12.58
CA ALA A 92 16.73 4.70 12.05
C ALA A 92 15.34 4.11 11.79
N GLY A 93 14.40 4.34 12.70
CA GLY A 93 13.01 3.93 12.57
C GLY A 93 12.31 4.63 11.43
N ALA A 94 12.53 5.93 11.24
CA ALA A 94 11.97 6.65 10.09
C ALA A 94 12.50 6.10 8.76
N PHE A 95 13.80 5.82 8.70
CA PHE A 95 14.43 5.23 7.51
C PHE A 95 13.94 3.80 7.24
N LEU A 96 13.78 2.98 8.28
CA LEU A 96 13.25 1.62 8.13
C LEU A 96 11.78 1.62 7.71
N LEU A 97 10.94 2.42 8.38
CA LEU A 97 9.50 2.52 8.07
C LEU A 97 9.28 3.02 6.64
N LYS A 98 10.14 3.91 6.14
CA LYS A 98 10.12 4.34 4.74
C LYS A 98 10.18 3.16 3.77
N PHE A 99 10.89 2.07 4.05
CA PHE A 99 10.94 0.91 3.16
C PHE A 99 9.63 0.10 3.11
N CYS A 100 8.73 0.33 4.06
CA CYS A 100 7.39 -0.23 4.05
C CYS A 100 6.39 0.67 3.30
N LEU A 101 6.78 1.89 2.94
CA LEU A 101 5.95 2.90 2.29
C LEU A 101 6.41 3.10 0.83
N ALA A 102 5.51 3.57 -0.04
CA ALA A 102 5.84 3.88 -1.44
C ALA A 102 5.16 5.17 -1.94
N TRP A 103 4.95 6.16 -1.07
CA TRP A 103 4.08 7.29 -1.38
C TRP A 103 4.59 8.15 -2.54
N ARG A 104 5.86 8.57 -2.50
CA ARG A 104 6.50 9.31 -3.61
C ARG A 104 6.54 8.48 -4.89
N SER A 105 6.91 7.21 -4.77
CA SER A 105 7.03 6.29 -5.89
C SER A 105 5.71 6.15 -6.66
N LEU A 106 4.57 6.03 -5.97
CA LEU A 106 3.25 5.97 -6.62
C LEU A 106 2.95 7.22 -7.46
N GLU A 107 3.23 8.41 -6.92
CA GLU A 107 3.03 9.67 -7.66
C GLU A 107 3.98 9.79 -8.86
N GLU A 108 5.25 9.39 -8.70
CA GLU A 108 6.24 9.43 -9.77
C GLU A 108 5.90 8.48 -10.91
N HIS A 109 5.45 7.26 -10.61
CA HIS A 109 5.06 6.28 -11.65
C HIS A 109 3.83 6.74 -12.43
N ALA A 110 2.80 7.26 -11.75
CA ALA A 110 1.62 7.81 -12.42
C ALA A 110 1.98 9.02 -13.31
N ALA A 111 2.79 9.95 -12.81
CA ALA A 111 3.26 11.10 -13.57
C ALA A 111 4.15 10.71 -14.76
N ALA A 112 4.99 9.68 -14.61
CA ALA A 112 5.84 9.17 -15.69
C ALA A 112 5.01 8.63 -16.85
N VAL A 113 3.87 7.98 -16.58
CA VAL A 113 2.95 7.51 -17.63
C VAL A 113 2.33 8.68 -18.39
N ASP A 114 1.87 9.72 -17.70
CA ASP A 114 1.33 10.92 -18.37
C ASP A 114 2.39 11.64 -19.22
N LEU A 115 3.62 11.76 -18.71
CA LEU A 115 4.74 12.34 -19.45
C LEU A 115 5.09 11.51 -20.70
N ALA A 116 5.13 10.18 -20.58
CA ALA A 116 5.43 9.28 -21.68
C ALA A 116 4.35 9.29 -22.76
N LEU A 117 3.06 9.37 -22.37
CA LEU A 117 1.94 9.52 -23.30
C LEU A 117 2.01 10.84 -24.08
N GLY A 118 2.53 11.91 -23.46
CA GLY A 118 2.79 13.17 -24.15
C GLY A 118 3.85 13.08 -25.25
N GLN A 119 4.70 12.04 -25.24
CA GLN A 119 5.66 11.77 -26.31
C GLN A 119 5.04 10.92 -27.42
N ASN A 120 4.50 9.75 -27.07
CA ASN A 120 3.70 8.90 -27.95
C ASN A 120 3.05 7.76 -27.16
N ILE A 121 2.07 7.09 -27.76
CA ILE A 121 1.34 5.97 -27.14
C ILE A 121 2.26 4.79 -26.77
N SER A 122 3.26 4.46 -27.60
CA SER A 122 4.14 3.31 -27.37
C SER A 122 4.97 3.48 -26.08
N GLU A 123 5.53 4.67 -25.85
CA GLU A 123 6.25 4.98 -24.62
C GLU A 123 5.33 4.98 -23.39
N GLY A 124 4.09 5.48 -23.53
CA GLY A 124 3.07 5.38 -22.49
C GLY A 124 2.76 3.92 -22.10
N GLN A 125 2.51 3.07 -23.10
CA GLN A 125 2.24 1.64 -22.91
C GLN A 125 3.41 0.91 -22.25
N LYS A 126 4.64 1.20 -22.68
CA LYS A 126 5.87 0.65 -22.10
C LYS A 126 6.08 1.10 -20.66
N THR A 127 5.76 2.35 -20.35
CA THR A 127 5.90 2.88 -18.99
C THR A 127 4.85 2.26 -18.06
N ALA A 128 3.60 2.14 -18.52
CA ALA A 128 2.52 1.53 -17.75
C ALA A 128 2.76 0.03 -17.47
N SER A 129 3.44 -0.71 -18.37
CA SER A 129 3.74 -2.14 -18.16
C SER A 129 4.69 -2.39 -16.99
N LEU A 130 5.40 -1.36 -16.50
CA LEU A 130 6.20 -1.44 -15.29
C LEU A 130 5.35 -1.42 -14.01
N MET A 131 4.07 -1.04 -14.11
CA MET A 131 3.15 -0.90 -12.97
C MET A 131 2.09 -1.99 -12.88
N VAL A 132 1.79 -2.67 -14.00
CA VAL A 132 0.69 -3.64 -14.09
C VAL A 132 1.15 -4.92 -14.75
N SER A 133 0.55 -6.04 -14.36
CA SER A 133 0.84 -7.36 -14.94
C SER A 133 0.08 -7.66 -16.24
N ARG A 134 -0.86 -6.79 -16.66
CA ARG A 134 -1.63 -6.93 -17.91
C ARG A 134 -0.82 -6.45 -19.11
N ASP A 135 -1.06 -7.06 -20.27
CA ASP A 135 -0.48 -6.58 -21.53
C ASP A 135 -0.99 -5.18 -21.86
N THR A 136 -0.08 -4.23 -22.03
CA THR A 136 -0.41 -2.82 -22.27
C THR A 136 -0.37 -2.44 -23.75
N ARG A 137 0.14 -3.30 -24.64
CA ARG A 137 0.42 -2.99 -26.06
C ARG A 137 -0.81 -2.57 -26.88
N TYR A 138 -1.99 -2.98 -26.45
CA TYR A 138 -3.25 -2.71 -27.15
C TYR A 138 -4.14 -1.68 -26.42
N LEU A 139 -3.64 -1.08 -25.34
CA LEU A 139 -4.41 -0.11 -24.57
C LEU A 139 -4.43 1.24 -25.29
N SER A 140 -5.60 1.87 -25.32
CA SER A 140 -5.76 3.27 -25.71
C SER A 140 -5.09 4.22 -24.71
N PRO A 141 -4.85 5.50 -25.05
CA PRO A 141 -4.25 6.46 -24.11
C PRO A 141 -4.96 6.53 -22.75
N GLU A 142 -6.29 6.55 -22.73
CA GLU A 142 -7.07 6.56 -21.49
C GLU A 142 -6.95 5.25 -20.71
N GLN A 143 -6.88 4.10 -21.38
CA GLN A 143 -6.67 2.81 -20.72
C GLN A 143 -5.25 2.65 -20.17
N VAL A 144 -4.26 3.29 -20.79
CA VAL A 144 -2.88 3.40 -20.27
C VAL A 144 -2.87 4.26 -19.00
N ARG A 145 -3.53 5.43 -19.01
CA ARG A 145 -3.70 6.25 -17.80
C ARG A 145 -4.48 5.50 -16.73
N SER A 146 -5.52 4.77 -17.12
CA SER A 146 -6.31 3.94 -16.20
C SER A 146 -5.40 2.93 -15.51
N ALA A 147 -4.54 2.22 -16.24
CA ALA A 147 -3.58 1.29 -15.64
C ALA A 147 -2.74 1.93 -14.52
N ALA A 148 -2.26 3.16 -14.76
CA ALA A 148 -1.43 3.90 -13.81
C ALA A 148 -2.22 4.37 -12.59
N TYR A 149 -3.34 5.05 -12.80
CA TYR A 149 -4.15 5.62 -11.73
C TYR A 149 -4.98 4.57 -10.96
N GLU A 150 -5.36 3.46 -11.60
CA GLU A 150 -5.91 2.27 -10.94
C GLU A 150 -4.88 1.70 -9.94
N SER A 151 -3.64 1.53 -10.40
CA SER A 151 -2.54 1.03 -9.56
C SER A 151 -2.25 1.98 -8.39
N MET A 152 -2.27 3.29 -8.64
CA MET A 152 -2.12 4.31 -7.59
C MET A 152 -3.27 4.26 -6.56
N ALA A 153 -4.52 4.16 -7.03
CA ALA A 153 -5.71 4.13 -6.17
C ALA A 153 -5.78 2.86 -5.32
N GLU A 154 -5.39 1.72 -5.88
CA GLU A 154 -5.25 0.47 -5.13
C GLU A 154 -4.12 0.55 -4.09
N ASN A 155 -2.92 0.97 -4.52
CA ASN A 155 -1.74 1.00 -3.66
C ASN A 155 -1.78 2.10 -2.60
N LEU A 156 -2.76 3.00 -2.63
CA LEU A 156 -3.07 3.85 -1.48
C LEU A 156 -3.26 2.99 -0.22
N VAL A 157 -4.00 1.89 -0.33
CA VAL A 157 -4.16 0.96 0.79
C VAL A 157 -2.86 0.20 1.00
N ASP A 158 -2.41 -0.51 -0.05
CA ASP A 158 -1.42 -1.55 0.12
C ASP A 158 -0.02 -1.02 0.49
N SER A 159 0.33 0.17 0.02
CA SER A 159 1.66 0.74 0.16
C SER A 159 1.71 2.01 1.03
N ILE A 160 0.58 2.44 1.60
CA ILE A 160 0.54 3.62 2.48
C ILE A 160 -0.31 3.36 3.72
N ILE A 161 -1.63 3.19 3.57
CA ILE A 161 -2.54 3.13 4.73
C ILE A 161 -2.28 1.88 5.57
N SER A 162 -2.11 0.71 4.96
CA SER A 162 -1.90 -0.53 5.71
C SER A 162 -0.56 -0.58 6.45
N PRO A 163 0.61 -0.22 5.85
CA PRO A 163 1.85 -0.10 6.59
C PRO A 163 1.77 0.87 7.78
N MET A 164 1.14 2.04 7.60
CA MET A 164 0.98 3.03 8.67
C MET A 164 0.03 2.54 9.77
N PHE A 165 -1.03 1.82 9.40
CA PHE A 165 -1.97 1.21 10.34
C PHE A 165 -1.26 0.18 11.22
N TYR A 166 -0.53 -0.77 10.61
CA TYR A 166 0.21 -1.78 11.35
C TYR A 166 1.40 -1.20 12.14
N PHE A 167 2.01 -0.11 11.66
CA PHE A 167 2.96 0.67 12.44
C PHE A 167 2.31 1.27 13.69
N GLY A 168 1.13 1.87 13.56
CA GLY A 168 0.41 2.43 14.71
C GLY A 168 0.05 1.38 15.77
N LEU A 169 -0.22 0.14 15.37
CA LEU A 169 -0.58 -0.95 16.28
C LEU A 169 0.62 -1.64 16.92
N PHE A 170 1.66 -1.92 16.14
CA PHE A 170 2.76 -2.81 16.56
C PHE A 170 4.15 -2.21 16.33
N GLY A 171 4.26 -0.92 16.01
CA GLY A 171 5.52 -0.24 15.69
C GLY A 171 6.16 -0.76 14.40
N LEU A 172 7.48 -0.58 14.29
CA LEU A 172 8.25 -1.03 13.12
C LEU A 172 8.03 -2.52 12.75
N PRO A 173 7.97 -3.47 13.71
CA PRO A 173 7.70 -4.87 13.38
C PRO A 173 6.37 -5.08 12.67
N GLY A 174 5.31 -4.37 13.06
CA GLY A 174 4.00 -4.47 12.42
C GLY A 174 4.03 -4.10 10.95
N ALA A 175 4.64 -2.95 10.64
CA ALA A 175 4.79 -2.49 9.26
C ALA A 175 5.62 -3.46 8.42
N ALA A 176 6.67 -4.05 9.00
CA ALA A 176 7.55 -5.00 8.32
C ALA A 176 6.85 -6.33 8.01
N VAL A 177 6.11 -6.91 8.97
CA VAL A 177 5.30 -8.13 8.75
C VAL A 177 4.30 -7.90 7.62
N TYR A 178 3.59 -6.78 7.68
CA TYR A 178 2.62 -6.41 6.65
C TYR A 178 3.30 -6.26 5.28
N ARG A 179 4.42 -5.54 5.19
CA ARG A 179 5.13 -5.35 3.91
C ARG A 179 5.64 -6.66 3.32
N ALA A 180 6.13 -7.57 4.17
CA ALA A 180 6.54 -8.90 3.73
C ALA A 180 5.35 -9.72 3.22
N ALA A 181 4.21 -9.70 3.93
CA ALA A 181 2.98 -10.37 3.50
C ALA A 181 2.45 -9.86 2.16
N ASN A 182 2.36 -8.54 2.00
CA ASN A 182 1.95 -7.91 0.75
C ASN A 182 2.90 -8.21 -0.41
N THR A 183 4.22 -8.22 -0.17
CA THR A 183 5.21 -8.62 -1.20
C THR A 183 5.04 -10.08 -1.62
N MET A 184 4.72 -10.98 -0.67
CA MET A 184 4.43 -12.38 -0.96
C MET A 184 3.17 -12.55 -1.79
N ASP A 185 2.10 -11.79 -1.53
CA ASP A 185 0.91 -11.81 -2.36
C ASP A 185 1.18 -11.29 -3.77
N ALA A 186 1.87 -10.15 -3.91
CA ALA A 186 2.22 -9.58 -5.22
C ALA A 186 3.02 -10.54 -6.12
N MET A 187 3.77 -11.49 -5.54
CA MET A 187 4.56 -12.48 -6.28
C MET A 187 3.87 -13.85 -6.46
N LEU A 188 3.05 -14.27 -5.49
CA LEU A 188 2.48 -15.63 -5.44
C LEU A 188 0.96 -15.69 -5.55
N GLY A 189 0.24 -14.57 -5.39
CA GLY A 189 -1.22 -14.45 -5.37
C GLY A 189 -1.93 -14.68 -6.72
N TYR A 190 -1.23 -15.21 -7.71
CA TYR A 190 -1.75 -15.46 -9.05
C TYR A 190 -2.63 -16.71 -9.09
N GLN A 191 -3.63 -16.70 -9.99
CA GLN A 191 -4.58 -17.81 -10.17
C GLN A 191 -4.08 -18.90 -11.13
N ASP A 192 -2.77 -19.01 -11.31
CA ASP A 192 -2.10 -19.97 -12.18
C ASP A 192 -1.53 -21.17 -11.37
N GLU A 193 -0.43 -21.78 -11.80
CA GLU A 193 0.27 -22.83 -11.05
C GLU A 193 0.65 -22.43 -9.61
N ARG A 194 0.73 -21.13 -9.32
CA ARG A 194 1.05 -20.58 -8.00
C ARG A 194 -0.12 -20.61 -7.03
N LYS A 195 -1.36 -20.84 -7.50
CA LYS A 195 -2.59 -20.78 -6.69
C LYS A 195 -2.52 -21.59 -5.38
N ARG A 196 -1.83 -22.74 -5.39
CA ARG A 196 -1.71 -23.60 -4.19
C ARG A 196 -0.63 -23.12 -3.24
N ILE A 197 0.56 -22.78 -3.73
CA ILE A 197 1.68 -22.32 -2.90
C ILE A 197 1.45 -20.89 -2.37
N GLY A 198 0.79 -20.03 -3.15
CA GLY A 198 0.43 -18.66 -2.79
C GLY A 198 -0.86 -18.52 -1.98
N TRP A 199 -1.55 -19.63 -1.67
CA TRP A 199 -2.85 -19.58 -0.99
C TRP A 199 -2.80 -18.86 0.36
N CYS A 200 -1.75 -19.11 1.16
CA CYS A 200 -1.57 -18.46 2.45
C CYS A 200 -1.32 -16.95 2.27
N SER A 201 -0.42 -16.59 1.36
CA SER A 201 -0.08 -15.19 1.06
C SER A 201 -1.30 -14.38 0.65
N ALA A 202 -2.09 -14.88 -0.31
CA ALA A 202 -3.30 -14.21 -0.77
C ALA A 202 -4.36 -14.06 0.33
N ARG A 203 -4.53 -15.09 1.17
CA ARG A 203 -5.48 -15.02 2.28
C ARG A 203 -5.03 -14.02 3.36
N MET A 204 -3.74 -14.00 3.67
CA MET A 204 -3.19 -13.08 4.67
C MET A 204 -3.25 -11.64 4.20
N ASP A 205 -3.00 -11.36 2.91
CA ASP A 205 -3.16 -10.02 2.35
C ASP A 205 -4.63 -9.55 2.43
N ASP A 206 -5.59 -10.39 2.01
CA ASP A 206 -7.02 -10.10 2.13
C ASP A 206 -7.45 -9.76 3.57
N ILE A 207 -6.95 -10.51 4.56
CA ILE A 207 -7.24 -10.29 5.99
C ILE A 207 -6.59 -8.99 6.46
N GLN A 208 -5.31 -8.79 6.13
CA GLN A 208 -4.55 -7.66 6.65
C GLN A 208 -5.04 -6.33 6.07
N ASN A 209 -5.48 -6.32 4.81
CA ASN A 209 -6.03 -5.14 4.16
C ASN A 209 -7.51 -4.89 4.47
N PHE A 210 -8.19 -5.78 5.19
CA PHE A 210 -9.63 -5.65 5.47
C PHE A 210 -9.98 -4.34 6.19
N ILE A 211 -9.36 -4.08 7.34
CA ILE A 211 -9.60 -2.86 8.12
C ILE A 211 -9.01 -1.63 7.42
N PRO A 212 -7.73 -1.64 6.99
CA PRO A 212 -7.13 -0.50 6.30
C PRO A 212 -7.90 -0.02 5.07
N ALA A 213 -8.41 -0.93 4.23
CA ALA A 213 -9.16 -0.56 3.03
C ALA A 213 -10.45 0.22 3.34
N ARG A 214 -11.13 -0.14 4.44
CA ARG A 214 -12.35 0.54 4.90
C ARG A 214 -12.05 1.90 5.49
N ILE A 215 -10.95 2.01 6.25
CA ILE A 215 -10.45 3.30 6.75
C ILE A 215 -10.12 4.21 5.56
N ALA A 216 -9.38 3.72 4.57
CA ALA A 216 -9.04 4.48 3.37
C ALA A 216 -10.29 4.95 2.61
N GLY A 217 -11.27 4.05 2.41
CA GLY A 217 -12.55 4.40 1.81
C GLY A 217 -13.30 5.48 2.60
N GLY A 218 -13.35 5.37 3.93
CA GLY A 218 -13.97 6.37 4.80
C GLY A 218 -13.28 7.74 4.73
N LEU A 219 -11.95 7.77 4.78
CA LEU A 219 -11.17 9.01 4.65
C LEU A 219 -11.35 9.66 3.27
N LEU A 220 -11.41 8.86 2.20
CA LEU A 220 -11.72 9.34 0.86
C LEU A 220 -13.14 9.94 0.79
N LEU A 221 -14.13 9.30 1.42
CA LEU A 221 -15.48 9.86 1.50
C LEU A 221 -15.52 11.19 2.25
N VAL A 222 -14.79 11.32 3.36
CA VAL A 222 -14.64 12.59 4.08
C VAL A 222 -13.97 13.64 3.19
N TYR A 223 -12.89 13.29 2.48
CA TYR A 223 -12.25 14.18 1.52
C TYR A 223 -13.21 14.65 0.43
N PHE A 224 -14.00 13.77 -0.18
CA PHE A 224 -14.99 14.17 -1.18
C PHE A 224 -16.17 14.93 -0.58
N ALA A 225 -16.49 14.76 0.70
CA ALA A 225 -17.47 15.60 1.39
C ALA A 225 -17.02 17.06 1.46
N THR A 226 -15.73 17.33 1.73
CA THR A 226 -15.21 18.71 1.73
C THR A 226 -15.21 19.35 0.34
N GLN A 227 -15.38 18.55 -0.73
CA GLN A 227 -15.51 19.01 -2.11
C GLN A 227 -16.98 19.06 -2.59
N GLY A 228 -17.95 18.78 -1.73
CA GLY A 228 -19.37 18.71 -2.11
C GLY A 228 -19.76 17.47 -2.93
N ARG A 229 -18.88 16.46 -3.02
CA ARG A 229 -19.05 15.26 -3.87
C ARG A 229 -19.27 13.96 -3.09
N PHE A 230 -19.62 14.05 -1.81
CA PHE A 230 -19.88 12.87 -0.97
C PHE A 230 -20.90 11.91 -1.58
N SER A 231 -22.05 12.41 -2.04
CA SER A 231 -23.10 11.54 -2.60
C SER A 231 -22.64 10.81 -3.86
N GLN A 232 -21.80 11.43 -4.69
CA GLN A 232 -21.27 10.81 -5.91
C GLN A 232 -20.29 9.68 -5.55
N ALA A 233 -19.33 9.99 -4.69
CA ALA A 233 -18.34 9.04 -4.20
C ALA A 233 -18.97 7.84 -3.46
N TYR A 234 -19.99 8.09 -2.64
CA TYR A 234 -20.70 7.06 -1.89
C TYR A 234 -21.53 6.12 -2.78
N ARG A 235 -22.24 6.67 -3.78
CA ARG A 235 -22.96 5.83 -4.77
C ARG A 235 -22.00 4.91 -5.52
N GLY A 236 -20.86 5.46 -5.95
CA GLY A 236 -19.77 4.70 -6.56
C GLY A 236 -19.26 3.56 -5.70
N LEU A 237 -19.01 3.82 -4.42
CA LEU A 237 -18.62 2.79 -3.47
C LEU A 237 -19.62 1.63 -3.41
N LEU A 238 -20.92 1.93 -3.41
CA LEU A 238 -21.95 0.90 -3.35
C LEU A 238 -22.05 0.09 -4.64
N SER A 239 -21.96 0.74 -5.81
CA SER A 239 -22.13 0.09 -7.11
C SER A 239 -20.87 -0.67 -7.58
N ASP A 240 -19.68 -0.13 -7.30
CA ASP A 240 -18.48 -0.53 -8.05
C ASP A 240 -17.45 -1.32 -7.22
N ARG A 241 -17.49 -1.24 -5.89
CA ARG A 241 -16.46 -1.86 -5.03
C ARG A 241 -16.30 -3.37 -5.20
N ARG A 242 -17.30 -4.05 -5.76
CA ARG A 242 -17.30 -5.51 -6.02
C ARG A 242 -16.96 -5.89 -7.46
N LYS A 243 -16.79 -4.91 -8.36
CA LYS A 243 -16.46 -5.18 -9.78
C LYS A 243 -15.04 -5.73 -9.95
N ARG A 244 -14.12 -5.34 -9.08
CA ARG A 244 -12.76 -5.90 -9.02
C ARG A 244 -12.77 -7.17 -8.14
N PRO A 245 -12.08 -8.26 -8.54
CA PRO A 245 -11.87 -9.41 -7.68
C PRO A 245 -11.20 -9.05 -6.34
N GLY A 246 -11.60 -9.71 -5.26
CA GLY A 246 -11.15 -9.41 -3.91
C GLY A 246 -12.14 -8.55 -3.12
N ILE A 247 -11.83 -8.29 -1.85
CA ILE A 247 -12.75 -7.59 -0.92
C ILE A 247 -12.26 -6.22 -0.48
N ASN A 248 -11.04 -5.83 -0.88
CA ASN A 248 -10.34 -4.64 -0.40
C ASN A 248 -10.10 -3.62 -1.51
N GLY A 249 -9.35 -3.98 -2.56
CA GLY A 249 -8.86 -3.03 -3.58
C GLY A 249 -9.97 -2.24 -4.30
N GLY A 250 -11.16 -2.82 -4.48
CA GLY A 250 -12.28 -2.11 -5.10
C GLY A 250 -12.83 -0.93 -4.28
N ILE A 251 -12.59 -0.89 -2.96
CA ILE A 251 -13.07 0.18 -2.07
C ILE A 251 -12.43 1.54 -2.43
N PRO A 252 -11.11 1.74 -2.30
CA PRO A 252 -10.51 3.04 -2.62
C PRO A 252 -10.68 3.41 -4.10
N MET A 253 -10.59 2.43 -5.01
CA MET A 253 -10.76 2.64 -6.44
C MET A 253 -12.15 3.19 -6.80
N SER A 254 -13.22 2.60 -6.28
CA SER A 254 -14.59 3.03 -6.57
C SER A 254 -14.91 4.42 -6.03
N VAL A 255 -14.43 4.73 -4.81
CA VAL A 255 -14.60 6.05 -4.18
C VAL A 255 -13.85 7.12 -4.96
N ILE A 256 -12.59 6.87 -5.36
CA ILE A 256 -11.80 7.79 -6.18
C ILE A 256 -12.44 7.98 -7.55
N ALA A 257 -12.77 6.89 -8.26
CA ALA A 257 -13.31 6.96 -9.61
C ALA A 257 -14.59 7.80 -9.65
N SER A 258 -15.52 7.55 -8.72
CA SER A 258 -16.78 8.26 -8.68
C SER A 258 -16.67 9.65 -8.05
N GLY A 259 -15.85 9.85 -7.02
CA GLY A 259 -15.65 11.17 -6.40
C GLY A 259 -14.92 12.16 -7.31
N VAL A 260 -14.06 11.67 -8.19
CA VAL A 260 -13.45 12.47 -9.27
C VAL A 260 -14.33 12.48 -10.52
N GLY A 261 -15.27 11.54 -10.70
CA GLY A 261 -16.10 11.48 -11.91
C GLY A 261 -15.33 11.04 -13.15
N ILE A 262 -14.37 10.11 -12.99
CA ILE A 262 -13.59 9.50 -14.08
C ILE A 262 -14.02 8.06 -14.31
N HIS A 263 -13.46 7.42 -15.35
CA HIS A 263 -13.53 5.97 -15.52
C HIS A 263 -12.19 5.31 -15.21
N PHE A 264 -12.22 4.30 -14.33
CA PHE A 264 -11.21 3.26 -14.32
C PHE A 264 -11.69 2.09 -15.16
N GLU A 265 -10.95 1.76 -16.20
CA GLU A 265 -11.24 0.67 -17.12
C GLU A 265 -10.10 -0.35 -17.15
N LYS A 266 -10.47 -1.59 -16.86
CA LYS A 266 -9.67 -2.78 -17.20
C LYS A 266 -10.41 -3.54 -18.30
N PRO A 267 -9.98 -3.41 -19.57
CA PRO A 267 -10.72 -3.94 -20.71
C PRO A 267 -11.08 -5.42 -20.54
N GLY A 268 -12.34 -5.76 -20.79
CA GLY A 268 -12.86 -7.12 -20.64
C GLY A 268 -13.05 -7.61 -19.20
N ILE A 269 -12.75 -6.79 -18.18
CA ILE A 269 -12.90 -7.17 -16.76
C ILE A 269 -13.87 -6.24 -16.02
N TYR A 270 -13.59 -4.93 -15.99
CA TYR A 270 -14.47 -3.98 -15.30
C TYR A 270 -14.33 -2.55 -15.84
N VAL A 271 -15.39 -1.77 -15.58
CA VAL A 271 -15.40 -0.31 -15.66
C VAL A 271 -15.98 0.24 -14.35
N MET A 272 -15.28 1.18 -13.71
CA MET A 272 -15.70 1.85 -12.47
C MET A 272 -15.76 3.37 -12.64
N GLY A 273 -16.71 4.01 -11.96
CA GLY A 273 -16.93 5.46 -12.00
C GLY A 273 -18.00 5.89 -13.00
N THR A 274 -18.12 7.20 -13.22
CA THR A 274 -19.17 7.81 -14.06
C THR A 274 -18.68 8.31 -15.41
N GLY A 275 -17.37 8.51 -15.57
CA GLY A 275 -16.78 8.92 -16.86
C GLY A 275 -17.19 10.30 -17.33
N GLU A 276 -17.56 11.19 -16.40
CA GLU A 276 -17.88 12.60 -16.70
C GLU A 276 -16.67 13.37 -17.22
N ARG A 277 -15.46 12.92 -16.85
CA ARG A 277 -14.18 13.53 -17.19
C ARG A 277 -13.16 12.48 -17.61
N THR A 278 -12.20 12.87 -18.43
CA THR A 278 -11.09 11.99 -18.82
C THR A 278 -10.05 11.90 -17.70
N LEU A 279 -9.24 10.84 -17.71
CA LEU A 279 -8.11 10.71 -16.79
C LEU A 279 -7.02 11.75 -17.09
N GLU A 280 -6.90 12.16 -18.35
CA GLU A 280 -6.02 13.27 -18.75
C GLU A 280 -6.36 14.57 -18.02
N GLU A 281 -7.65 14.91 -17.95
CA GLU A 281 -8.13 16.13 -17.28
C GLU A 281 -7.99 16.06 -15.77
N ALA A 282 -8.28 14.89 -15.18
CA ALA A 282 -8.53 14.78 -13.74
C ALA A 282 -7.48 13.96 -12.97
N GLY A 283 -6.44 13.43 -13.61
CA GLY A 283 -5.39 12.64 -12.95
C GLY A 283 -4.73 13.35 -11.75
N LYS A 284 -4.53 14.66 -11.84
CA LYS A 284 -4.01 15.49 -10.73
C LYS A 284 -4.94 15.52 -9.51
N GLU A 285 -6.25 15.38 -9.69
CA GLU A 285 -7.21 15.30 -8.59
C GLU A 285 -7.11 13.96 -7.84
N ILE A 286 -6.83 12.86 -8.55
CA ILE A 286 -6.56 11.55 -7.95
C ILE A 286 -5.31 11.63 -7.07
N THR A 287 -4.22 12.20 -7.61
CA THR A 287 -2.98 12.42 -6.87
C THR A 287 -3.20 13.29 -5.64
N ARG A 288 -4.01 14.34 -5.74
CA ARG A 288 -4.38 15.19 -4.61
C ARG A 288 -5.16 14.42 -3.54
N ALA A 289 -6.15 13.62 -3.94
CA ALA A 289 -6.95 12.82 -3.01
C ALA A 289 -6.07 11.84 -2.21
N VAL A 290 -5.21 11.10 -2.91
CA VAL A 290 -4.22 10.20 -2.30
C VAL A 290 -3.32 10.97 -1.32
N ARG A 291 -2.76 12.10 -1.74
CA ARG A 291 -1.87 12.92 -0.90
C ARG A 291 -2.55 13.42 0.37
N VAL A 292 -3.78 13.94 0.26
CA VAL A 292 -4.54 14.44 1.42
C VAL A 292 -4.89 13.31 2.37
N VAL A 293 -5.35 12.16 1.85
CA VAL A 293 -5.68 10.99 2.69
C VAL A 293 -4.45 10.43 3.39
N THR A 294 -3.30 10.36 2.72
CA THR A 294 -2.02 9.96 3.35
C THR A 294 -1.65 10.86 4.52
N VAL A 295 -1.68 12.18 4.31
CA VAL A 295 -1.32 13.15 5.37
C VAL A 295 -2.34 13.13 6.50
N ALA A 296 -3.64 13.07 6.20
CA ALA A 296 -4.70 13.00 7.19
C ALA A 296 -4.59 11.74 8.05
N PHE A 297 -4.31 10.58 7.43
CA PHE A 297 -4.14 9.34 8.17
C PHE A 297 -2.88 9.35 9.03
N CYS A 298 -1.78 9.94 8.53
CA CYS A 298 -0.56 10.16 9.31
C CYS A 298 -0.85 10.98 10.56
N ALA A 299 -1.51 12.12 10.40
CA ALA A 299 -1.88 12.99 11.50
C ALA A 299 -2.78 12.28 12.52
N LEU A 300 -3.76 11.51 12.04
CA LEU A 300 -4.66 10.72 12.89
C LEU A 300 -3.90 9.69 13.73
N ILE A 301 -3.05 8.87 13.10
CA ILE A 301 -2.28 7.85 13.82
C ILE A 301 -1.30 8.51 14.80
N SER A 302 -0.57 9.54 14.39
CA SER A 302 0.33 10.28 15.28
C SER A 302 -0.41 10.87 16.48
N MET A 303 -1.60 11.44 16.28
CA MET A 303 -2.43 11.96 17.37
C MET A 303 -2.86 10.84 18.33
N VAL A 304 -3.32 9.70 17.82
CA VAL A 304 -3.68 8.54 18.66
C VAL A 304 -2.48 8.05 19.46
N LEU A 305 -1.30 7.93 18.84
CA LEU A 305 -0.07 7.53 19.52
C LEU A 305 0.32 8.54 20.62
N ILE A 306 0.19 9.85 20.37
CA ILE A 306 0.44 10.89 21.38
C ILE A 306 -0.52 10.74 22.56
N LEU A 307 -1.83 10.61 22.28
CA LEU A 307 -2.85 10.49 23.33
C LEU A 307 -2.63 9.23 24.19
N LEU A 308 -2.33 8.09 23.56
CA LEU A 308 -2.03 6.84 24.27
C LEU A 308 -0.75 6.97 25.10
N GLY A 309 0.33 7.51 24.50
CA GLY A 309 1.61 7.69 25.18
C GLY A 309 1.51 8.62 26.38
N SER A 310 0.90 9.80 26.19
CA SER A 310 0.67 10.77 27.27
C SER A 310 -0.28 10.23 28.35
N GLY A 311 -1.33 9.50 27.96
CA GLY A 311 -2.27 8.89 28.90
C GLY A 311 -1.60 7.85 29.79
N ILE A 312 -0.79 6.95 29.22
CA ILE A 312 -0.01 5.94 29.95
C ILE A 312 0.96 6.61 30.94
N ILE A 313 1.72 7.61 30.48
CA ILE A 313 2.66 8.35 31.35
C ILE A 313 1.94 9.06 32.49
N TYR A 314 0.80 9.69 32.21
CA TYR A 314 0.05 10.45 33.21
C TYR A 314 -0.63 9.55 34.25
N THR A 315 -1.17 8.40 33.81
CA THR A 315 -1.93 7.49 34.67
C THR A 315 -1.05 6.45 35.39
N GLY A 316 0.16 6.20 34.90
CA GLY A 316 1.06 5.17 35.43
C GLY A 316 0.59 3.73 35.17
N LEU A 317 -0.38 3.55 34.25
CA LEU A 317 -0.92 2.25 33.82
C LEU A 317 -0.01 1.54 32.82
#